data_AF-A0A1W9VCT3-F1
#
_entry.id   AF-A0A1W9VCT3-F1
#
_cell.length_a   1.000
_cell.length_b   1.000
_cell.length_c   1.000
_cell.angle_alpha   90.00
_cell.angle_beta   90.00
_cell.angle_gamma   90.00
#
_symmetry.space_group_name_H-M   'P 1'
#
loop_
_entity.id
_entity.type
_entity.pdbx_description
1 polymer ?
#
loop_
_entity_poly.entity_id
_entity_poly.type
_entity_poly.pdbx_seq_one_letter_code
_entity_poly.pdbx_strand_id
1 'polypeptide(L)'
;MSKDAKIKDIDQYLEDVYSCTARRELDKALDLLDKAYSIDFDSKIMGELFKMLRFWKERWARLEDLASSYEKGDYLMNQWDQFLLWTEDRLTRRDDRGLQILKHMVHSASLTYYEQLNSDESDDQELCFRIGRCNKILGNYEKAASFLEKGARINKENPLVLAELADTYALMDEMKGAKIFFREAFFINPQDIDLARLESGLIKKVIDKIQTTGLSNSMLSEWLPVYAVIYGVFNVKRELRPIEYGKLRQSIYSLQSDIRQDSEDEVLVPRLINRYFWLIDHYISIKEDRSTIDEVLMNIKLLSPSIYQQYIN
;
A
#
# COMPACT_ATOMS: atom_id res chain seq x y z
N MET A 1 35.72 43.52 19.80
CA MET A 1 34.85 42.53 20.49
C MET A 1 34.59 41.40 19.51
N SER A 2 35.47 40.38 19.52
CA SER A 2 35.28 39.15 18.73
C SER A 2 34.10 38.40 19.33
N LYS A 3 33.03 38.23 18.57
CA LYS A 3 32.05 37.17 18.84
C LYS A 3 32.56 35.96 18.08
N ASP A 4 33.28 35.10 18.80
CA ASP A 4 33.57 33.75 18.35
C ASP A 4 32.23 33.03 18.10
N ALA A 5 31.80 33.04 16.85
CA ALA A 5 30.75 32.14 16.39
C ALA A 5 31.34 30.73 16.53
N LYS A 6 30.96 30.00 17.58
CA LYS A 6 31.25 28.58 17.70
C LYS A 6 30.86 27.93 16.37
N ILE A 7 31.85 27.47 15.62
CA ILE A 7 31.63 26.68 14.40
C ILE A 7 30.79 25.49 14.85
N LYS A 8 29.54 25.44 14.39
CA LYS A 8 28.66 24.32 14.67
C LYS A 8 29.27 23.07 14.05
N ASP A 9 29.16 21.97 14.76
CA ASP A 9 29.54 20.67 14.22
C ASP A 9 28.63 20.34 13.01
N ILE A 10 29.12 19.52 12.09
CA ILE A 10 28.38 19.07 10.90
C ILE A 10 27.03 18.47 11.31
N ASP A 11 27.02 17.66 12.36
CA ASP A 11 25.80 17.04 12.89
C ASP A 11 24.79 18.09 13.36
N GLN A 12 25.25 19.19 13.98
CA GLN A 12 24.36 20.27 14.42
C GLN A 12 23.76 21.02 13.22
N TYR A 13 24.53 21.22 12.14
CA TYR A 13 23.99 21.78 10.92
C TYR A 13 22.95 20.86 10.27
N LEU A 14 23.21 19.55 10.22
CA LEU A 14 22.26 18.59 9.66
C LEU A 14 20.95 18.55 10.45
N GLU A 15 21.00 18.56 11.79
CA GLU A 15 19.81 18.66 12.63
C GLU A 15 19.02 19.95 12.37
N ASP A 16 19.70 21.09 12.19
CA ASP A 16 19.03 22.34 11.83
C ASP A 16 18.37 22.25 10.44
N VAL A 17 19.05 21.69 9.44
CA VAL A 17 18.52 21.47 8.08
C VAL A 17 17.27 20.60 8.14
N TYR A 18 17.32 19.51 8.90
CA TYR A 18 16.19 18.62 9.13
C TYR A 18 15.01 19.33 9.79
N SER A 19 15.27 20.16 10.81
CA SER A 19 14.24 20.94 11.51
C SER A 19 13.57 21.99 10.60
N CYS A 20 14.36 22.69 9.77
CA CYS A 20 13.84 23.66 8.79
C CYS A 20 13.03 22.95 7.71
N THR A 21 13.49 21.80 7.23
CA THR A 21 12.77 20.97 6.25
C THR A 21 11.42 20.52 6.80
N ALA A 22 11.37 20.03 8.03
CA ALA A 22 10.12 19.64 8.68
C ALA A 22 9.12 20.81 8.82
N ARG A 23 9.62 22.04 8.96
CA ARG A 23 8.82 23.28 8.99
C ARG A 23 8.48 23.84 7.60
N ARG A 24 8.90 23.18 6.52
CA ARG A 24 8.75 23.61 5.11
C ARG A 24 9.54 24.88 4.76
N GLU A 25 10.58 25.21 5.54
CA GLU A 25 11.47 26.35 5.28
C GLU A 25 12.63 25.94 4.36
N LEU A 26 12.31 25.54 3.11
CA LEU A 26 13.26 24.92 2.19
C LEU A 26 14.43 25.84 1.79
N ASP A 27 14.20 27.15 1.67
CA ASP A 27 15.26 28.12 1.41
C ASP A 27 16.29 28.17 2.54
N LYS A 28 15.81 28.26 3.79
CA LYS A 28 16.69 28.27 4.96
C LYS A 28 17.42 26.94 5.11
N ALA A 29 16.76 25.82 4.81
CA ALA A 29 17.37 24.50 4.83
C ALA A 29 18.51 24.39 3.81
N LEU A 30 18.34 24.92 2.59
CA LEU A 30 19.39 24.97 1.58
C LEU A 30 20.56 25.87 1.99
N ASP A 31 20.30 27.06 2.53
CA ASP A 31 21.35 27.98 3.02
C ASP A 31 22.17 27.36 4.16
N LEU A 32 21.53 26.61 5.06
CA LEU A 32 22.19 25.89 6.14
C LEU A 32 23.01 24.71 5.61
N LEU A 33 22.51 24.02 4.59
CA LEU A 33 23.21 22.92 3.95
C LEU A 33 24.43 23.40 3.15
N ASP A 34 24.35 24.55 2.48
CA ASP A 34 25.50 25.20 1.83
C ASP A 34 26.60 25.54 2.84
N LYS A 35 26.22 26.02 4.04
CA LYS A 35 27.17 26.26 5.14
C LYS A 35 27.80 24.96 5.64
N ALA A 36 27.02 23.90 5.80
CA ALA A 36 27.52 22.59 6.21
C ALA A 36 28.49 22.01 5.17
N TYR A 37 28.15 22.13 3.88
CA TYR A 37 28.97 21.66 2.77
C TYR A 37 30.30 22.41 2.65
N SER A 38 30.35 23.68 3.07
CA SER A 38 31.60 24.44 3.14
C SER A 38 32.60 23.92 4.19
N ILE A 39 32.15 23.05 5.09
CA ILE A 39 32.96 22.42 6.14
C ILE A 39 33.44 21.03 5.68
N ASP A 40 32.59 20.28 4.97
CA ASP A 40 32.91 18.98 4.37
C ASP A 40 32.38 18.87 2.92
N PHE A 41 33.25 19.24 1.97
CA PHE A 41 32.93 19.28 0.54
C PHE A 41 32.76 17.90 -0.09
N ASP A 42 33.29 16.84 0.53
CA ASP A 42 33.24 15.48 -0.02
C ASP A 42 32.08 14.65 0.57
N SER A 43 31.25 15.27 1.41
CA SER A 43 30.08 14.61 2.00
C SER A 43 29.03 14.29 0.95
N LYS A 44 29.01 13.02 0.54
CA LYS A 44 28.01 12.47 -0.38
C LYS A 44 26.59 12.62 0.16
N ILE A 45 26.40 12.48 1.47
CA ILE A 45 25.09 12.61 2.15
C ILE A 45 24.54 14.03 1.96
N MET A 46 25.36 15.04 2.21
CA MET A 46 24.95 16.43 2.00
C MET A 46 24.64 16.72 0.54
N GLY A 47 25.45 16.21 -0.39
CA GLY A 47 25.19 16.36 -1.83
C GLY A 47 23.88 15.71 -2.28
N GLU A 48 23.53 14.55 -1.74
CA GLU A 48 22.24 13.88 -2.00
C GLU A 48 21.08 14.66 -1.40
N LEU A 49 21.19 15.11 -0.14
CA LEU A 49 20.20 15.96 0.53
C LEU A 49 19.97 17.28 -0.21
N PHE A 50 21.02 17.88 -0.77
CA PHE A 50 20.93 19.10 -1.57
C PHE A 50 20.04 18.90 -2.80
N LYS A 51 20.24 17.78 -3.52
CA LYS A 51 19.44 17.45 -4.70
C LYS A 51 17.98 17.20 -4.31
N MET A 52 17.74 16.49 -3.20
CA MET A 52 16.39 16.23 -2.70
C MET A 52 15.65 17.53 -2.31
N LEU A 53 16.31 18.43 -1.57
CA LEU A 53 15.70 19.71 -1.16
C LEU A 53 15.44 20.64 -2.35
N ARG A 54 16.36 20.69 -3.34
CA ARG A 54 16.15 21.45 -4.58
C ARG A 54 14.96 20.91 -5.38
N PHE A 55 14.83 19.59 -5.50
CA PHE A 55 13.67 18.96 -6.14
C PHE A 55 12.39 19.48 -5.49
N TRP A 56 12.26 19.37 -4.16
CA TRP A 56 11.05 19.78 -3.46
C TRP A 56 10.79 21.28 -3.49
N LYS A 57 11.83 22.13 -3.44
CA LYS A 57 11.70 23.58 -3.54
C LYS A 57 11.00 24.01 -4.84
N GLU A 58 11.42 23.44 -5.98
CA GLU A 58 10.81 23.74 -7.27
C GLU A 58 9.33 23.32 -7.33
N ARG A 59 8.97 22.18 -6.71
CA ARG A 59 7.59 21.67 -6.70
C ARG A 59 6.72 22.47 -5.75
N TRP A 60 7.29 22.92 -4.63
CA TRP A 60 6.56 23.74 -3.66
C TRP A 60 6.19 25.11 -4.24
N ALA A 61 7.07 25.72 -5.05
CA ALA A 61 6.75 26.96 -5.75
C ALA A 61 5.55 26.78 -6.71
N ARG A 62 5.51 25.68 -7.48
CA ARG A 62 4.39 25.37 -8.38
C ARG A 62 3.07 25.07 -7.67
N LEU A 63 3.14 24.64 -6.41
CA LEU A 63 1.96 24.36 -5.59
C LEU A 63 1.12 25.63 -5.35
N GLU A 64 1.75 26.81 -5.33
CA GLU A 64 1.08 28.10 -5.11
C GLU A 64 0.12 28.46 -6.24
N ASP A 65 0.41 28.00 -7.46
CA ASP A 65 -0.39 28.25 -8.66
C ASP A 65 -1.67 27.41 -8.74
N LEU A 66 -1.80 26.36 -7.92
CA LEU A 66 -2.95 25.46 -7.94
C LEU A 66 -4.17 26.08 -7.23
N ALA A 67 -5.35 25.89 -7.81
CA ALA A 67 -6.57 26.58 -7.37
C ALA A 67 -7.23 25.90 -6.15
N SER A 68 -7.41 24.57 -6.18
CA SER A 68 -8.14 23.85 -5.14
C SER A 68 -7.21 23.16 -4.13
N SER A 69 -7.65 23.02 -2.88
CA SER A 69 -6.95 22.20 -1.89
C SER A 69 -6.84 20.74 -2.33
N TYR A 70 -7.82 20.24 -3.09
CA TYR A 70 -7.80 18.86 -3.59
C TYR A 70 -6.63 18.65 -4.56
N GLU A 71 -6.52 19.53 -5.56
CA GLU A 71 -5.42 19.51 -6.54
C GLU A 71 -4.06 19.65 -5.86
N LYS A 72 -3.95 20.50 -4.82
CA LYS A 72 -2.70 20.66 -4.05
C LYS A 72 -2.29 19.36 -3.36
N GLY A 73 -3.24 18.70 -2.69
CA GLY A 73 -2.99 17.41 -2.06
C GLY A 73 -2.59 16.34 -3.07
N ASP A 74 -3.35 16.18 -4.16
CA ASP A 74 -3.07 15.17 -5.19
C ASP A 74 -1.75 15.44 -5.92
N TYR A 75 -1.45 16.70 -6.23
CA TYR A 75 -0.17 17.10 -6.80
C TYR A 75 1.01 16.64 -5.93
N LEU A 76 0.97 16.92 -4.62
CA LEU A 76 2.02 16.51 -3.70
C LEU A 76 2.21 14.99 -3.64
N MET A 77 1.10 14.23 -3.64
CA MET A 77 1.15 12.76 -3.66
C MET A 77 1.76 12.23 -4.97
N ASN A 78 1.35 12.78 -6.12
CA ASN A 78 1.90 12.40 -7.42
C ASN A 78 3.39 12.78 -7.54
N GLN A 79 3.79 13.94 -7.00
CA GLN A 79 5.19 14.34 -6.95
C GLN A 79 6.02 13.47 -6.01
N TRP A 80 5.42 12.94 -4.93
CA TRP A 80 6.08 11.97 -4.06
C TRP A 80 6.39 10.66 -4.79
N ASP A 81 5.46 10.14 -5.58
CA ASP A 81 5.70 8.94 -6.37
C ASP A 81 6.80 9.15 -7.41
N GLN A 82 6.77 10.28 -8.12
CA GLN A 82 7.84 10.67 -9.06
C GLN A 82 9.19 10.84 -8.35
N PHE A 83 9.18 11.37 -7.13
CA PHE A 83 10.37 11.53 -6.31
C PHE A 83 10.96 10.17 -5.92
N LEU A 84 10.14 9.19 -5.51
CA LEU A 84 10.61 7.85 -5.20
C LEU A 84 11.30 7.19 -6.40
N LEU A 85 10.68 7.23 -7.59
CA LEU A 85 11.29 6.73 -8.83
C LEU A 85 12.60 7.44 -9.16
N TRP A 86 12.63 8.77 -9.00
CA TRP A 86 13.81 9.58 -9.24
C TRP A 86 14.95 9.27 -8.25
N THR A 87 14.62 8.98 -6.99
CA THR A 87 15.62 8.62 -5.97
C THR A 87 16.19 7.22 -6.20
N GLU A 88 15.38 6.26 -6.64
CA GLU A 88 15.81 4.88 -6.92
C GLU A 88 16.80 4.80 -8.08
N ASP A 89 16.64 5.64 -9.11
CA ASP A 89 17.55 5.72 -10.26
C ASP A 89 18.89 6.42 -9.92
N ARG A 90 18.89 7.38 -8.99
CA ARG A 90 19.99 8.36 -8.87
C ARG A 90 20.75 8.36 -7.55
N LEU A 91 20.15 7.86 -6.47
CA LEU A 91 20.78 7.86 -5.15
C LEU A 91 21.45 6.50 -4.91
N THR A 92 22.71 6.55 -4.50
CA THR A 92 23.53 5.34 -4.29
C THR A 92 23.65 4.97 -2.81
N ARG A 93 23.37 5.92 -1.92
CA ARG A 93 23.06 5.67 -0.51
C ARG A 93 21.68 6.27 -0.22
N ARG A 94 20.86 5.55 0.53
CA ARG A 94 19.63 6.11 1.09
C ARG A 94 20.00 6.80 2.39
N ASP A 95 20.00 8.13 2.41
CA ASP A 95 19.88 8.84 3.69
C ASP A 95 18.45 8.64 4.18
N ASP A 96 18.27 7.61 5.02
CA ASP A 96 16.97 7.25 5.56
C ASP A 96 16.36 8.40 6.37
N ARG A 97 17.17 9.28 6.97
CA ARG A 97 16.68 10.42 7.76
C ARG A 97 16.12 11.51 6.86
N GLY A 98 16.90 11.96 5.88
CA GLY A 98 16.45 12.97 4.91
C GLY A 98 15.19 12.52 4.16
N LEU A 99 15.15 11.26 3.73
CA LEU A 99 13.98 10.68 3.09
C LEU A 99 12.75 10.66 4.02
N GLN A 100 12.93 10.27 5.28
CA GLN A 100 11.85 10.21 6.25
C GLN A 100 11.29 11.61 6.60
N ILE A 101 12.14 12.62 6.69
CA ILE A 101 11.71 14.00 6.95
C ILE A 101 10.94 14.56 5.77
N LEU A 102 11.40 14.32 4.54
CA LEU A 102 10.67 14.71 3.33
C LEU A 102 9.34 13.97 3.22
N LYS A 103 9.32 12.66 3.53
CA LYS A 103 8.08 11.88 3.63
C LYS A 103 7.12 12.55 4.60
N HIS A 104 7.55 12.84 5.83
CA HIS A 104 6.71 13.51 6.81
C HIS A 104 6.23 14.88 6.32
N MET A 105 7.11 15.71 5.75
CA MET A 105 6.78 17.06 5.25
C MET A 105 5.71 17.02 4.15
N VAL A 106 5.85 16.13 3.19
CA VAL A 106 4.94 16.03 2.04
C VAL A 106 3.59 15.48 2.46
N HIS A 107 3.59 14.36 3.18
CA HIS A 107 2.35 13.69 3.59
C HIS A 107 1.56 14.50 4.62
N SER A 108 2.22 15.26 5.51
CA SER A 108 1.53 16.18 6.43
C SER A 108 0.92 17.39 5.72
N ALA A 109 1.59 17.90 4.69
CA ALA A 109 1.04 18.97 3.86
C ALA A 109 -0.17 18.47 3.04
N SER A 110 -0.06 17.32 2.38
CA SER A 110 -1.19 16.68 1.67
C SER A 110 -2.38 16.45 2.59
N LEU A 111 -2.13 15.90 3.79
CA LEU A 111 -3.17 15.69 4.79
C LEU A 111 -3.90 17.00 5.15
N THR A 112 -3.15 18.07 5.40
CA THR A 112 -3.74 19.39 5.73
C THR A 112 -4.68 19.88 4.63
N TYR A 113 -4.31 19.69 3.36
CA TYR A 113 -5.16 20.09 2.24
C TYR A 113 -6.41 19.22 2.11
N TYR A 114 -6.30 17.91 2.34
CA TYR A 114 -7.46 17.03 2.32
C TYR A 114 -8.40 17.28 3.50
N GLU A 115 -7.88 17.55 4.69
CA GLU A 115 -8.68 17.87 5.87
C GLU A 115 -9.48 19.17 5.71
N GLN A 116 -8.99 20.15 4.94
CA GLN A 116 -9.75 21.37 4.61
C GLN A 116 -11.02 21.10 3.81
N LEU A 117 -11.05 19.99 3.06
CA LEU A 117 -12.20 19.59 2.24
C LEU A 117 -13.14 18.67 3.02
N ASN A 118 -12.66 18.07 4.11
CA ASN A 118 -13.42 17.13 4.88
C ASN A 118 -14.44 17.88 5.75
N SER A 119 -15.71 17.81 5.36
CA SER A 119 -16.84 18.14 6.21
C SER A 119 -17.40 16.87 6.85
N ASP A 120 -18.05 17.00 8.02
CA ASP A 120 -18.69 15.86 8.70
C ASP A 120 -19.74 15.16 7.83
N GLU A 121 -20.33 15.89 6.89
CA GLU A 121 -21.33 15.42 5.91
C GLU A 121 -20.72 14.93 4.58
N SER A 122 -19.40 14.97 4.41
CA SER A 122 -18.77 14.50 3.17
C SER A 122 -18.81 12.97 3.10
N ASP A 123 -19.59 12.45 2.16
CA ASP A 123 -19.65 11.04 1.76
C ASP A 123 -18.72 10.75 0.56
N ASP A 124 -17.53 11.35 0.55
CA ASP A 124 -16.52 11.10 -0.47
C ASP A 124 -15.57 9.97 -0.02
N GLN A 125 -15.73 8.79 -0.63
CA GLN A 125 -14.86 7.63 -0.38
C GLN A 125 -13.40 7.93 -0.74
N GLU A 126 -13.16 8.66 -1.83
CA GLU A 126 -11.81 8.94 -2.32
C GLU A 126 -11.09 9.93 -1.39
N LEU A 127 -11.82 10.93 -0.89
CA LEU A 127 -11.27 11.84 0.12
C LEU A 127 -10.95 11.12 1.44
N CYS A 128 -11.88 10.28 1.92
CA CYS A 128 -11.65 9.45 3.11
C CYS A 128 -10.42 8.55 2.93
N PHE A 129 -10.28 7.94 1.76
CA PHE A 129 -9.14 7.11 1.40
C PHE A 129 -7.83 7.88 1.46
N ARG A 130 -7.77 9.07 0.85
CA ARG A 130 -6.57 9.92 0.83
C ARG A 130 -6.15 10.38 2.21
N ILE A 131 -7.10 10.82 3.04
CA ILE A 131 -6.86 11.20 4.44
C ILE A 131 -6.35 10.00 5.24
N GLY A 132 -7.00 8.85 5.07
CA GLY A 132 -6.63 7.60 5.72
C GLY A 132 -5.21 7.18 5.38
N ARG A 133 -4.86 7.17 4.09
CA ARG A 133 -3.52 6.85 3.60
C ARG A 133 -2.46 7.81 4.13
N CYS A 134 -2.71 9.13 4.12
CA CYS A 134 -1.75 10.09 4.67
C CYS A 134 -1.52 9.85 6.17
N ASN A 135 -2.59 9.62 6.94
CA ASN A 135 -2.48 9.31 8.37
C ASN A 135 -1.70 8.02 8.62
N LYS A 136 -1.93 6.97 7.83
CA LYS A 136 -1.19 5.70 7.92
C LYS A 136 0.30 5.94 7.70
N ILE A 137 0.64 6.67 6.63
CA ILE A 137 2.03 6.98 6.26
C ILE A 137 2.74 7.81 7.34
N LEU A 138 2.01 8.69 8.02
CA LEU A 138 2.49 9.51 9.13
C LEU A 138 2.54 8.77 10.48
N GLY A 139 2.06 7.53 10.55
CA GLY A 139 2.04 6.72 11.78
C GLY A 139 0.81 6.95 12.67
N ASN A 140 -0.17 7.74 12.23
CA ASN A 140 -1.42 7.98 12.96
C ASN A 140 -2.44 6.86 12.64
N TYR A 141 -2.15 5.63 13.05
CA TYR A 141 -2.88 4.45 12.59
C TYR A 141 -4.36 4.44 13.01
N GLU A 142 -4.71 4.92 14.20
CA GLU A 142 -6.11 4.97 14.65
C GLU A 142 -6.95 5.92 13.80
N LYS A 143 -6.41 7.10 13.47
CA LYS A 143 -7.09 8.04 12.58
C LYS A 143 -7.20 7.45 11.17
N ALA A 144 -6.13 6.81 10.69
CA ALA A 144 -6.12 6.17 9.39
C ALA A 144 -7.24 5.11 9.30
N ALA A 145 -7.33 4.23 10.28
CA ALA A 145 -8.37 3.22 10.40
C ALA A 145 -9.77 3.84 10.38
N SER A 146 -10.02 4.88 11.20
CA SER A 146 -11.32 5.56 11.25
C SER A 146 -11.77 6.11 9.89
N PHE A 147 -10.88 6.77 9.15
CA PHE A 147 -11.22 7.31 7.83
C PHE A 147 -11.39 6.22 6.77
N LEU A 148 -10.53 5.19 6.79
CA LEU A 148 -10.63 4.05 5.87
C LEU A 148 -11.90 3.23 6.12
N GLU A 149 -12.31 3.07 7.38
CA GLU A 149 -13.60 2.47 7.73
C GLU A 149 -14.78 3.29 7.20
N LYS A 150 -14.74 4.62 7.33
CA LYS A 150 -15.76 5.51 6.74
C LYS A 150 -15.82 5.29 5.22
N GLY A 151 -14.67 5.29 4.54
CA GLY A 151 -14.57 5.00 3.11
C GLY A 151 -15.12 3.62 2.72
N ALA A 152 -14.84 2.58 3.51
CA ALA A 152 -15.33 1.23 3.29
C ALA A 152 -16.85 1.10 3.53
N ARG A 153 -17.45 1.95 4.37
CA ARG A 153 -18.91 1.99 4.57
C ARG A 153 -19.63 2.60 3.37
N ILE A 154 -19.06 3.63 2.73
CA ILE A 154 -19.61 4.30 1.55
C ILE A 154 -19.68 3.34 0.36
N ASN A 155 -18.56 2.67 0.05
CA ASN A 155 -18.54 1.61 -0.95
C ASN A 155 -17.75 0.39 -0.43
N LYS A 156 -18.52 -0.66 -0.15
CA LYS A 156 -18.07 -1.91 0.49
C LYS A 156 -17.28 -2.83 -0.45
N GLU A 157 -17.33 -2.59 -1.76
CA GLU A 157 -16.68 -3.43 -2.78
C GLU A 157 -15.49 -2.69 -3.43
N ASN A 158 -14.79 -1.82 -2.68
CA ASN A 158 -13.56 -1.17 -3.14
C ASN A 158 -12.31 -1.92 -2.63
N PRO A 159 -11.59 -2.68 -3.48
CA PRO A 159 -10.45 -3.51 -3.07
C PRO A 159 -9.30 -2.67 -2.50
N LEU A 160 -9.04 -1.49 -3.07
CA LEU A 160 -7.94 -0.62 -2.69
C LEU A 160 -8.16 -0.01 -1.30
N VAL A 161 -9.38 0.42 -0.97
CA VAL A 161 -9.73 0.90 0.38
C VAL A 161 -9.65 -0.23 1.40
N LEU A 162 -10.16 -1.42 1.07
CA LEU A 162 -10.13 -2.57 1.97
C LEU A 162 -8.71 -3.08 2.24
N ALA A 163 -7.85 -3.10 1.23
CA ALA A 163 -6.45 -3.49 1.38
C ALA A 163 -5.68 -2.50 2.28
N GLU A 164 -5.92 -1.20 2.12
CA GLU A 164 -5.29 -0.17 2.95
C GLU A 164 -5.81 -0.17 4.40
N LEU A 165 -7.10 -0.45 4.59
CA LEU A 165 -7.68 -0.67 5.93
C LEU A 165 -7.06 -1.90 6.60
N ALA A 166 -6.95 -3.00 5.85
CA ALA A 166 -6.34 -4.24 6.34
C ALA A 166 -4.87 -4.04 6.74
N ASP A 167 -4.13 -3.28 5.94
CA ASP A 167 -2.74 -2.95 6.20
C ASP A 167 -2.60 -2.08 7.44
N THR A 168 -3.48 -1.09 7.60
CA THR A 168 -3.53 -0.24 8.79
C THR A 168 -3.83 -1.06 10.04
N TYR A 169 -4.80 -1.98 9.99
CA TYR A 169 -5.07 -2.89 11.10
C TYR A 169 -3.88 -3.80 11.43
N ALA A 170 -3.13 -4.27 10.42
CA ALA A 170 -1.92 -5.05 10.67
C ALA A 170 -0.84 -4.23 11.40
N LEU A 171 -0.71 -2.94 11.07
CA LEU A 171 0.21 -2.01 11.73
C LEU A 171 -0.21 -1.68 13.18
N MET A 172 -1.50 -1.81 13.50
CA MET A 172 -2.06 -1.70 14.85
C MET A 172 -2.03 -3.02 15.65
N ASP A 173 -1.44 -4.09 15.10
CA ASP A 173 -1.46 -5.45 15.67
C ASP A 173 -2.87 -6.09 15.78
N GLU A 174 -3.87 -5.52 15.08
CA GLU A 174 -5.24 -6.03 14.98
C GLU A 174 -5.35 -7.13 13.90
N MET A 175 -4.61 -8.22 14.12
CA MET A 175 -4.33 -9.25 13.12
C MET A 175 -5.57 -9.97 12.59
N LYS A 176 -6.60 -10.15 13.43
CA LYS A 176 -7.85 -10.80 12.99
C LYS A 176 -8.58 -9.94 11.97
N GLY A 177 -8.71 -8.64 12.24
CA GLY A 177 -9.36 -7.70 11.32
C GLY A 177 -8.56 -7.54 10.03
N ALA A 178 -7.23 -7.41 10.13
CA ALA A 178 -6.35 -7.32 8.98
C ALA A 178 -6.53 -8.49 8.01
N LYS A 179 -6.53 -9.72 8.53
CA LYS A 179 -6.72 -10.92 7.71
C LYS A 179 -8.08 -10.98 7.00
N ILE A 180 -9.15 -10.53 7.68
CA ILE A 180 -10.49 -10.46 7.08
C ILE A 180 -10.47 -9.48 5.90
N PHE A 181 -10.03 -8.25 6.14
CA PHE A 181 -10.09 -7.20 5.12
C PHE A 181 -9.15 -7.46 3.94
N PHE A 182 -7.94 -8.01 4.18
CA PHE A 182 -7.07 -8.43 3.08
C PHE A 182 -7.74 -9.51 2.23
N ARG A 183 -8.31 -10.53 2.88
CA ARG A 183 -8.96 -11.62 2.16
C ARG A 183 -10.10 -11.12 1.28
N GLU A 184 -10.94 -10.19 1.77
CA GLU A 184 -12.00 -9.55 0.97
C GLU A 184 -11.42 -8.72 -0.19
N ALA A 185 -10.42 -7.88 0.07
CA ALA A 185 -9.79 -7.02 -0.93
C ALA A 185 -9.25 -7.83 -2.11
N PHE A 186 -8.45 -8.85 -1.82
CA PHE A 186 -7.88 -9.76 -2.83
C PHE A 186 -8.93 -10.70 -3.45
N PHE A 187 -10.10 -10.85 -2.85
CA PHE A 187 -11.21 -11.54 -3.51
C PHE A 187 -11.88 -10.65 -4.55
N ILE A 188 -12.10 -9.37 -4.26
CA ILE A 188 -12.78 -8.45 -5.18
C ILE A 188 -11.96 -8.27 -6.46
N ASN A 189 -10.76 -7.71 -6.35
CA ASN A 189 -9.85 -7.57 -7.49
C ASN A 189 -8.39 -7.41 -7.01
N PRO A 190 -7.54 -8.43 -7.17
CA PRO A 190 -6.13 -8.34 -6.81
C PRO A 190 -5.32 -7.29 -7.57
N GLN A 191 -5.66 -7.00 -8.83
CA GLN A 191 -4.88 -6.09 -9.68
C GLN A 191 -5.01 -4.61 -9.29
N ASP A 192 -6.11 -4.25 -8.63
CA ASP A 192 -6.34 -2.88 -8.17
C ASP A 192 -5.52 -2.56 -6.90
N ILE A 193 -4.90 -3.58 -6.28
CA ILE A 193 -4.16 -3.43 -5.03
C ILE A 193 -2.70 -3.12 -5.35
N ASP A 194 -2.25 -1.96 -4.89
CA ASP A 194 -0.86 -1.53 -4.97
C ASP A 194 -0.01 -2.25 -3.91
N LEU A 195 0.53 -3.41 -4.28
CA LEU A 195 1.33 -4.25 -3.39
C LEU A 195 2.59 -3.57 -2.86
N ALA A 196 3.17 -2.63 -3.63
CA ALA A 196 4.39 -1.93 -3.23
C ALA A 196 4.15 -0.99 -2.04
N ARG A 197 2.90 -0.57 -1.82
CA ARG A 197 2.50 0.33 -0.72
C ARG A 197 2.01 -0.40 0.53
N LEU A 198 1.89 -1.73 0.49
CA LEU A 198 1.52 -2.52 1.66
C LEU A 198 2.72 -2.69 2.58
N GLU A 199 2.56 -2.27 3.84
CA GLU A 199 3.61 -2.31 4.84
C GLU A 199 3.54 -3.58 5.71
N SER A 200 2.40 -4.26 5.73
CA SER A 200 2.12 -5.46 6.52
C SER A 200 3.14 -6.57 6.31
N GLY A 201 3.75 -6.98 7.42
CA GLY A 201 4.66 -8.12 7.44
C GLY A 201 4.00 -9.45 7.03
N LEU A 202 2.67 -9.57 7.15
CA LEU A 202 1.95 -10.75 6.66
C LEU A 202 2.06 -10.87 5.14
N ILE A 203 1.72 -9.77 4.46
CA ILE A 203 1.66 -9.73 3.00
C ILE A 203 3.08 -9.78 2.44
N LYS A 204 4.02 -9.01 2.99
CA LYS A 204 5.43 -9.05 2.59
C LYS A 204 6.02 -10.47 2.64
N LYS A 205 5.79 -11.22 3.72
CA LYS A 205 6.25 -12.62 3.81
C LYS A 205 5.61 -13.54 2.77
N VAL A 206 4.35 -13.30 2.40
CA VAL A 206 3.70 -14.05 1.31
C VAL A 206 4.34 -13.70 -0.03
N ILE A 207 4.54 -12.40 -0.30
CA ILE A 207 5.22 -11.91 -1.51
C ILE A 207 6.62 -12.53 -1.63
N ASP A 208 7.43 -12.49 -0.57
CA ASP A 208 8.77 -13.07 -0.54
C ASP A 208 8.74 -14.56 -0.88
N LYS A 209 7.82 -15.32 -0.28
CA LYS A 209 7.65 -16.75 -0.57
C LYS A 209 7.21 -17.01 -2.01
N ILE A 210 6.31 -16.20 -2.56
CA ILE A 210 5.88 -16.32 -3.97
C ILE A 210 7.06 -16.04 -4.91
N GLN A 211 7.88 -15.04 -4.63
CA GLN A 211 9.03 -14.73 -5.46
C GLN A 211 10.05 -15.88 -5.50
N THR A 212 10.16 -16.69 -4.44
CA THR A 212 11.03 -17.90 -4.46
C THR A 212 10.54 -19.01 -5.39
N THR A 213 9.28 -19.00 -5.83
CA THR A 213 8.74 -20.01 -6.75
C THR A 213 9.06 -19.72 -8.22
N GLY A 214 9.61 -18.53 -8.52
CA GLY A 214 9.97 -18.11 -9.88
C GLY A 214 8.82 -17.55 -10.71
N LEU A 215 7.66 -17.25 -10.09
CA LEU A 215 6.55 -16.58 -10.74
C LEU A 215 6.93 -15.16 -11.19
N SER A 216 6.34 -14.71 -12.31
CA SER A 216 6.55 -13.35 -12.79
C SER A 216 5.92 -12.32 -11.85
N ASN A 217 6.53 -11.14 -11.76
CA ASN A 217 5.99 -10.04 -10.96
C ASN A 217 4.61 -9.57 -11.47
N SER A 218 4.30 -9.75 -12.75
CA SER A 218 3.00 -9.37 -13.33
C SER A 218 1.83 -10.24 -12.83
N MET A 219 2.11 -11.47 -12.40
CA MET A 219 1.09 -12.40 -11.89
C MET A 219 1.03 -12.43 -10.37
N LEU A 220 1.90 -11.69 -9.71
CA LEU A 220 2.09 -11.75 -8.28
C LEU A 220 0.80 -11.40 -7.52
N SER A 221 0.07 -10.38 -7.97
CA SER A 221 -1.21 -9.96 -7.43
C SER A 221 -2.24 -11.10 -7.42
N GLU A 222 -2.38 -11.84 -8.52
CA GLU A 222 -3.38 -12.92 -8.65
C GLU A 222 -3.02 -14.17 -7.86
N TRP A 223 -1.72 -14.52 -7.81
CA TRP A 223 -1.25 -15.66 -7.04
C TRP A 223 -1.22 -15.38 -5.53
N LEU A 224 -1.15 -14.12 -5.11
CA LEU A 224 -1.12 -13.72 -3.72
C LEU A 224 -2.25 -14.33 -2.88
N PRO A 225 -3.55 -14.17 -3.22
CA PRO A 225 -4.62 -14.79 -2.44
C PRO A 225 -4.54 -16.31 -2.38
N VAL A 226 -4.07 -16.96 -3.44
CA VAL A 226 -3.93 -18.43 -3.48
C VAL A 226 -2.88 -18.88 -2.46
N TYR A 227 -1.68 -18.31 -2.52
CA TYR A 227 -0.60 -18.65 -1.59
C TYR A 227 -0.87 -18.14 -0.17
N ALA A 228 -1.59 -17.04 0.00
CA ALA A 228 -2.01 -16.56 1.31
C ALA A 228 -2.96 -17.55 2.01
N VAL A 229 -3.79 -18.28 1.26
CA VAL A 229 -4.60 -19.38 1.79
C VAL A 229 -3.71 -20.57 2.17
N ILE A 230 -2.82 -21.01 1.27
CA ILE A 230 -1.89 -22.14 1.51
C ILE A 230 -1.02 -21.90 2.75
N TYR A 231 -0.47 -20.69 2.91
CA TYR A 231 0.37 -20.34 4.04
C TYR A 231 -0.41 -19.96 5.31
N GLY A 232 -1.75 -20.10 5.31
CA GLY A 232 -2.59 -19.84 6.48
C GLY A 232 -2.71 -18.37 6.88
N VAL A 233 -2.34 -17.43 5.99
CA VAL A 233 -2.54 -15.99 6.21
C VAL A 233 -4.02 -15.65 6.06
N PHE A 234 -4.69 -16.15 5.02
CA PHE A 234 -6.13 -15.97 4.79
C PHE A 234 -6.96 -17.08 5.44
N ASN A 235 -6.70 -17.33 6.73
CA ASN A 235 -7.36 -18.39 7.49
C ASN A 235 -8.58 -17.92 8.30
N VAL A 236 -8.84 -16.62 8.38
CA VAL A 236 -10.05 -16.09 9.02
C VAL A 236 -11.17 -16.12 7.98
N LYS A 237 -12.23 -16.87 8.29
CA LYS A 237 -13.33 -17.17 7.37
C LYS A 237 -14.61 -16.55 7.89
N ARG A 238 -15.44 -16.02 6.98
CA ARG A 238 -16.81 -15.60 7.27
C ARG A 238 -17.80 -16.36 6.39
N GLU A 239 -19.02 -16.49 6.87
CA GLU A 239 -20.10 -17.03 6.08
C GLU A 239 -20.49 -16.05 4.97
N LEU A 240 -20.72 -16.59 3.76
CA LEU A 240 -21.21 -15.83 2.62
C LEU A 240 -22.73 -15.66 2.72
N ARG A 241 -23.22 -14.45 2.45
CA ARG A 241 -24.65 -14.20 2.29
C ARG A 241 -25.16 -14.89 1.03
N PRO A 242 -26.46 -15.26 0.94
CA PRO A 242 -27.01 -15.93 -0.24
C PRO A 242 -26.74 -15.21 -1.56
N ILE A 243 -26.76 -13.87 -1.56
CA ILE A 243 -26.45 -13.04 -2.73
C ILE A 243 -24.96 -13.15 -3.11
N GLU A 244 -24.06 -13.13 -2.13
CA GLU A 244 -22.61 -13.27 -2.36
C GLU A 244 -22.27 -14.66 -2.89
N TYR A 245 -22.91 -15.71 -2.34
CA TYR A 245 -22.79 -17.07 -2.84
C TYR A 245 -23.26 -17.20 -4.29
N GLY A 246 -24.40 -16.59 -4.64
CA GLY A 246 -24.89 -16.54 -6.01
C GLY A 246 -23.90 -15.87 -6.97
N LYS A 247 -23.37 -14.70 -6.60
CA LYS A 247 -22.31 -13.99 -7.37
C LYS A 247 -21.05 -14.85 -7.52
N LEU A 248 -20.63 -15.54 -6.46
CA LEU A 248 -19.47 -16.43 -6.48
C LEU A 248 -19.65 -17.57 -7.49
N ARG A 249 -20.80 -18.26 -7.48
CA ARG A 249 -21.11 -19.34 -8.43
C ARG A 249 -21.14 -18.85 -9.88
N GLN A 250 -21.70 -17.66 -10.12
CA GLN A 250 -21.69 -17.03 -11.44
C GLN A 250 -20.27 -16.71 -11.91
N SER A 251 -19.43 -16.14 -11.03
CA SER A 251 -18.02 -15.85 -11.32
C SER A 251 -17.20 -17.11 -11.60
N ILE A 252 -17.46 -18.21 -10.89
CA ILE A 252 -16.81 -19.50 -11.16
C ILE A 252 -17.18 -20.00 -12.56
N TYR A 253 -18.46 -19.96 -12.92
CA TYR A 253 -18.93 -20.40 -14.23
C TYR A 253 -18.33 -19.56 -15.36
N SER A 254 -18.27 -18.23 -15.20
CA SER A 254 -17.67 -17.36 -16.22
C SER A 254 -16.19 -17.68 -16.41
N LEU A 255 -15.41 -17.75 -15.32
CA LEU A 255 -13.98 -18.07 -15.39
C LEU A 255 -13.71 -19.46 -15.97
N GLN A 256 -14.54 -20.46 -15.67
CA GLN A 256 -14.44 -21.78 -16.29
C GLN A 256 -14.70 -21.74 -17.79
N SER A 257 -15.61 -20.88 -18.25
CA SER A 257 -15.87 -20.69 -19.68
C SER A 257 -14.70 -19.96 -20.35
N ASP A 258 -14.21 -18.91 -19.72
CA ASP A 258 -13.13 -18.07 -20.24
C ASP A 258 -11.84 -18.90 -20.41
N ILE A 259 -11.46 -19.71 -19.42
CA ILE A 259 -10.28 -20.61 -19.51
C ILE A 259 -10.40 -21.65 -20.64
N ARG A 260 -11.63 -22.06 -21.02
CA ARG A 260 -11.83 -22.98 -22.15
C ARG A 260 -11.70 -22.29 -23.50
N GLN A 261 -11.98 -20.98 -23.56
CA GLN A 261 -11.94 -20.19 -24.79
C GLN A 261 -10.56 -19.57 -25.01
N ASP A 262 -9.93 -19.11 -23.94
CA ASP A 262 -8.61 -18.48 -23.93
C ASP A 262 -7.74 -19.15 -22.88
N SER A 263 -7.01 -20.19 -23.31
CA SER A 263 -6.14 -20.98 -22.43
C SER A 263 -4.80 -20.30 -22.13
N GLU A 264 -4.51 -19.16 -22.76
CA GLU A 264 -3.23 -18.46 -22.59
C GLU A 264 -3.28 -17.37 -21.51
N ASP A 265 -4.47 -16.98 -21.02
CA ASP A 265 -4.57 -16.02 -19.93
C ASP A 265 -4.20 -16.64 -18.57
N GLU A 266 -2.92 -16.47 -18.23
CA GLU A 266 -2.29 -16.96 -17.00
C GLU A 266 -2.90 -16.36 -15.71
N VAL A 267 -3.71 -15.30 -15.81
CA VAL A 267 -4.40 -14.67 -14.67
C VAL A 267 -5.67 -15.44 -14.27
N LEU A 268 -6.34 -16.11 -15.22
CA LEU A 268 -7.64 -16.74 -14.96
C LEU A 268 -7.53 -17.92 -13.99
N VAL A 269 -6.44 -18.70 -14.09
CA VAL A 269 -6.21 -19.89 -13.26
C VAL A 269 -6.11 -19.55 -11.77
N PRO A 270 -5.20 -18.67 -11.30
CA PRO A 270 -5.12 -18.32 -9.88
C PRO A 270 -6.42 -17.67 -9.37
N ARG A 271 -7.08 -16.85 -10.21
CA ARG A 271 -8.36 -16.24 -9.86
C ARG A 271 -9.45 -17.29 -9.63
N LEU A 272 -9.57 -18.28 -10.51
CA LEU A 272 -10.52 -19.38 -10.37
C LEU A 272 -10.21 -20.26 -9.15
N ILE A 273 -8.94 -20.57 -8.89
CA ILE A 273 -8.53 -21.30 -7.68
C ILE A 273 -8.94 -20.54 -6.42
N ASN A 274 -8.70 -19.23 -6.36
CA ASN A 274 -9.15 -18.41 -5.23
C ASN A 274 -10.67 -18.48 -5.05
N ARG A 275 -11.46 -18.43 -6.14
CA ARG A 275 -12.92 -18.61 -6.08
C ARG A 275 -13.31 -19.98 -5.51
N TYR A 276 -12.61 -21.05 -5.90
CA TYR A 276 -12.86 -22.37 -5.32
C TYR A 276 -12.53 -22.45 -3.83
N PHE A 277 -11.48 -21.81 -3.34
CA PHE A 277 -11.20 -21.75 -1.90
C PHE A 277 -12.35 -21.10 -1.13
N TRP A 278 -12.93 -20.04 -1.66
CA TRP A 278 -14.11 -19.41 -1.07
C TRP A 278 -15.34 -20.32 -1.12
N LEU A 279 -15.52 -21.09 -2.19
CA LEU A 279 -16.61 -22.04 -2.33
C LEU A 279 -16.48 -23.19 -1.31
N ILE A 280 -15.28 -23.75 -1.16
CA ILE A 280 -14.97 -24.79 -0.16
C ILE A 280 -15.25 -24.25 1.25
N ASP A 281 -14.77 -23.04 1.56
CA ASP A 281 -15.01 -22.42 2.86
C ASP A 281 -16.50 -22.24 3.17
N HIS A 282 -17.29 -21.87 2.17
CA HIS A 282 -18.74 -21.78 2.30
C HIS A 282 -19.36 -23.15 2.59
N TYR A 283 -19.03 -24.19 1.81
CA TYR A 283 -19.53 -25.55 2.00
C TYR A 283 -19.18 -26.12 3.39
N ILE A 284 -17.95 -25.89 3.84
CA ILE A 284 -17.54 -26.27 5.21
C ILE A 284 -18.40 -25.55 6.25
N SER A 285 -18.69 -24.25 6.07
CA SER A 285 -19.46 -23.46 7.05
C SER A 285 -20.91 -23.95 7.20
N ILE A 286 -21.54 -24.38 6.11
CA ILE A 286 -22.92 -24.89 6.10
C ILE A 286 -23.01 -26.41 6.33
N LYS A 287 -21.87 -27.08 6.58
CA LYS A 287 -21.77 -28.54 6.76
C LYS A 287 -22.34 -29.33 5.58
N GLU A 288 -22.03 -28.89 4.37
CA GLU A 288 -22.34 -29.61 3.13
C GLU A 288 -21.65 -30.97 3.06
N ASP A 289 -22.12 -31.81 2.14
CA ASP A 289 -21.60 -33.17 1.99
C ASP A 289 -20.14 -33.18 1.54
N ARG A 290 -19.35 -34.10 2.12
CA ARG A 290 -17.93 -34.22 1.77
C ARG A 290 -17.68 -34.44 0.28
N SER A 291 -18.60 -35.14 -0.41
CA SER A 291 -18.51 -35.36 -1.85
C SER A 291 -18.54 -34.06 -2.65
N THR A 292 -19.31 -33.06 -2.24
CA THR A 292 -19.38 -31.77 -2.95
C THR A 292 -18.08 -30.98 -2.79
N ILE A 293 -17.45 -31.06 -1.61
CA ILE A 293 -16.12 -30.49 -1.36
C ILE A 293 -15.06 -31.21 -2.20
N ASP A 294 -15.11 -32.54 -2.25
CA ASP A 294 -14.16 -33.36 -3.01
C ASP A 294 -14.24 -33.08 -4.53
N GLU A 295 -15.43 -32.78 -5.07
CA GLU A 295 -15.59 -32.32 -6.47
C GLU A 295 -14.88 -30.99 -6.73
N VAL A 296 -15.00 -30.02 -5.83
CA VAL A 296 -14.31 -28.72 -5.96
C VAL A 296 -12.80 -28.90 -5.86
N LEU A 297 -12.34 -29.75 -4.93
CA LEU A 297 -10.93 -30.11 -4.79
C LEU A 297 -10.38 -30.79 -6.06
N MET A 298 -11.17 -31.65 -6.70
CA MET A 298 -10.78 -32.27 -7.97
C MET A 298 -10.62 -31.21 -9.09
N ASN A 299 -11.50 -30.20 -9.13
CA ASN A 299 -11.34 -29.09 -10.07
C ASN A 299 -10.05 -28.29 -9.84
N ILE A 300 -9.67 -28.04 -8.57
CA ILE A 300 -8.38 -27.41 -8.25
C ILE A 300 -7.23 -28.29 -8.73
N LYS A 301 -7.30 -29.61 -8.51
CA LYS A 301 -6.27 -30.56 -8.94
C LYS A 301 -6.09 -30.59 -10.47
N LEU A 302 -7.17 -30.47 -11.23
CA LEU A 302 -7.14 -30.40 -12.69
C LEU A 302 -6.50 -29.10 -13.19
N LEU A 303 -6.70 -27.98 -12.49
CA LEU A 303 -6.09 -26.69 -12.83
C LEU A 303 -4.61 -26.62 -12.42
N SER A 304 -4.29 -27.08 -11.21
CA SER A 304 -2.92 -27.06 -10.69
C SER A 304 -2.69 -28.18 -9.67
N PRO A 305 -2.05 -29.30 -10.08
CA PRO A 305 -1.73 -30.40 -9.18
C PRO A 305 -0.83 -29.99 -8.00
N SER A 306 0.10 -29.06 -8.23
CA SER A 306 1.02 -28.55 -7.20
C SER A 306 0.26 -27.78 -6.11
N ILE A 307 -0.65 -26.88 -6.49
CA ILE A 307 -1.46 -26.12 -5.54
C ILE A 307 -2.39 -27.03 -4.76
N TYR A 308 -3.00 -28.01 -5.43
CA TYR A 308 -3.82 -29.02 -4.75
C TYR A 308 -3.02 -29.77 -3.68
N GLN A 309 -1.82 -30.25 -4.00
CA GLN A 309 -0.95 -30.93 -3.03
C GLN A 309 -0.59 -30.05 -1.84
N GLN A 310 -0.25 -28.77 -2.09
CA GLN A 310 0.08 -27.84 -1.02
C GLN A 310 -1.13 -27.47 -0.14
N TYR A 311 -2.35 -27.48 -0.70
CA TYR A 311 -3.56 -27.12 0.03
C TYR A 311 -4.07 -28.25 0.96
N ILE A 312 -3.85 -29.51 0.58
CA ILE A 312 -4.28 -30.67 1.38
C ILE A 312 -3.26 -31.09 2.45
N ASN A 313 -2.01 -30.66 2.32
CA ASN A 313 -0.90 -30.95 3.24
C ASN A 313 -0.90 -29.97 4.42
#